data_AF-A0A1B2Z9I2-F1
#
_entry.id   AF-A0A1B2Z9I2-F1
#
_cell.length_a   1.000
_cell.length_b   1.000
_cell.length_c   1.000
_cell.angle_alpha   90.00
_cell.angle_beta   90.00
_cell.angle_gamma   90.00
#
_symmetry.space_group_name_H-M   'P 1'
#
loop_
_entity.id
_entity.type
_entity.pdbx_description
1 polymer ?
#
loop_
_entity_poly.entity_id
_entity_poly.type
_entity_poly.pdbx_seq_one_letter_code
_entity_poly.pdbx_strand_id
1 'polypeptide(L)'
;MENNMHYRNVTLSTRVSATQKAEYVKLAGKHNISVSEWALTLIEHHKNDYGTIGDPTPKEVKLSRELDLKNKENQKLKAQRDTTDEYAASMQKRSNKAIHDRDESNYALKEALVEAEKYKKRLKIAESLIGTERPKETVDSSLINPIFVGLVSILAVVVFGKTLD
;
A
#
# COMPACT_ATOMS: atom_id res chain seq x y z
N MET A 1 62.19 -44.10 -19.59
CA MET A 1 61.14 -45.02 -19.12
C MET A 1 60.26 -44.24 -18.17
N GLU A 2 59.17 -43.68 -18.69
CA GLU A 2 58.20 -42.90 -17.91
C GLU A 2 57.35 -43.91 -17.14
N ASN A 3 57.59 -44.03 -15.84
CA ASN A 3 56.91 -45.02 -15.01
C ASN A 3 55.42 -44.70 -14.96
N ASN A 4 54.62 -45.65 -15.41
CA ASN A 4 53.15 -45.67 -15.40
C ASN A 4 52.61 -45.75 -13.94
N MET A 5 52.96 -44.77 -13.09
CA MET A 5 52.57 -44.71 -11.68
C MET A 5 51.07 -44.45 -11.50
N HIS A 6 50.37 -44.04 -12.56
CA HIS A 6 48.97 -43.64 -12.50
C HIS A 6 48.00 -44.81 -12.29
N TYR A 7 48.43 -46.07 -12.48
CA TYR A 7 47.57 -47.26 -12.41
C TYR A 7 48.03 -48.33 -11.40
N ARG A 8 48.93 -48.00 -10.46
CA ARG A 8 49.27 -48.95 -9.39
C ARG A 8 48.23 -48.87 -8.28
N ASN A 9 47.61 -50.01 -7.96
CA ASN A 9 46.76 -50.13 -6.78
C ASN A 9 47.60 -49.92 -5.52
N VAL A 10 47.11 -49.07 -4.61
CA VAL A 10 47.74 -48.79 -3.31
C VAL A 10 46.70 -49.02 -2.22
N THR A 11 47.09 -49.71 -1.14
CA THR A 11 46.21 -49.95 0.00
C THR A 11 46.18 -48.74 0.93
N LEU A 12 45.01 -48.12 1.07
CA LEU A 12 44.73 -47.19 2.15
C LEU A 12 44.15 -47.97 3.34
N SER A 13 44.70 -47.79 4.54
CA SER A 13 44.21 -48.47 5.75
C SER A 13 43.98 -47.49 6.89
N THR A 14 42.92 -47.71 7.65
CA THR A 14 42.57 -46.94 8.84
C THR A 14 42.25 -47.91 9.98
N ARG A 15 42.61 -47.51 11.21
CA ARG A 15 42.28 -48.30 12.41
C ARG A 15 40.92 -47.86 12.93
N VAL A 16 40.05 -48.83 13.17
CA VAL A 16 38.70 -48.63 13.67
C VAL A 16 38.43 -49.61 14.80
N SER A 17 37.55 -49.25 15.73
CA SER A 17 37.13 -50.17 16.79
C SER A 17 36.31 -51.34 16.23
N ALA A 18 36.19 -52.42 17.00
CA ALA A 18 35.35 -53.55 16.63
C ALA A 18 33.87 -53.13 16.44
N THR A 19 33.39 -52.19 17.25
CA THR A 19 32.03 -51.63 17.16
C THR A 19 31.84 -50.87 15.85
N GLN A 20 32.75 -49.96 15.50
CA GLN A 20 32.70 -49.22 14.25
C GLN A 20 32.74 -50.15 13.04
N LYS A 21 33.61 -51.17 13.07
CA LYS A 21 33.67 -52.18 12.00
C LYS A 21 32.34 -52.90 11.84
N ALA A 22 31.69 -53.28 12.93
CA ALA A 22 30.38 -53.94 12.89
C ALA A 22 29.29 -53.04 12.29
N GLU A 23 29.31 -51.74 12.59
CA GLU A 23 28.40 -50.75 11.99
C GLU A 23 28.64 -50.59 10.49
N TYR A 24 29.90 -50.46 10.06
CA TYR A 24 30.24 -50.33 8.64
C TYR A 24 29.83 -51.57 7.85
N VAL A 25 30.04 -52.77 8.40
CA VAL A 25 29.57 -54.03 7.80
C VAL A 25 28.04 -54.03 7.66
N LYS A 26 27.30 -53.58 8.69
CA LYS A 26 25.84 -53.47 8.61
C LYS A 26 25.39 -52.47 7.54
N LEU A 27 26.02 -51.31 7.45
CA LEU A 27 25.70 -50.27 6.47
C LEU A 27 25.99 -50.74 5.04
N ALA A 28 27.16 -51.32 4.81
CA ALA A 28 27.53 -51.88 3.51
C ALA A 28 26.60 -53.05 3.12
N GLY A 29 26.27 -53.92 4.08
CA GLY A 29 25.35 -55.04 3.88
C GLY A 29 23.92 -54.62 3.49
N LYS A 30 23.42 -53.47 3.99
CA LYS A 30 22.11 -52.93 3.56
C LYS A 30 22.04 -52.64 2.06
N HIS A 31 23.17 -52.28 1.46
CA HIS A 31 23.28 -51.95 0.04
C HIS A 31 23.91 -53.08 -0.78
N ASN A 32 24.14 -54.25 -0.18
CA ASN A 32 24.78 -55.41 -0.81
C ASN A 32 26.15 -55.09 -1.44
N ILE A 33 26.94 -54.24 -0.77
CA ILE A 33 28.30 -53.86 -1.17
C ILE A 33 29.31 -54.25 -0.09
N SER A 34 30.59 -54.33 -0.46
CA SER A 34 31.67 -54.53 0.49
C SER A 34 31.94 -53.27 1.33
N VAL A 35 32.54 -53.44 2.50
CA VAL A 35 32.97 -52.31 3.35
C VAL A 35 33.98 -51.42 2.63
N SER A 36 34.84 -52.00 1.79
CA SER A 36 35.81 -51.24 0.96
C SER A 36 35.13 -50.39 -0.10
N GLU A 37 34.12 -50.93 -0.80
CA GLU A 37 33.36 -50.16 -1.80
C GLU A 37 32.55 -49.05 -1.15
N TRP A 38 31.93 -49.35 0.01
CA TRP A 38 31.22 -48.35 0.80
C TRP A 38 32.16 -47.21 1.24
N ALA A 39 33.33 -47.54 1.79
CA ALA A 39 34.32 -46.55 2.22
C ALA A 39 34.87 -45.73 1.04
N LEU A 40 35.17 -46.37 -0.09
CA LEU A 40 35.63 -45.70 -1.29
C LEU A 40 34.58 -44.71 -1.82
N THR A 41 33.30 -45.09 -1.81
CA THR A 41 32.20 -44.21 -2.22
C THR A 41 32.17 -42.94 -1.36
N LEU A 42 32.28 -43.08 -0.05
CA LEU A 42 32.33 -41.92 0.86
C LEU A 42 33.53 -41.02 0.59
N ILE A 43 34.72 -41.60 0.43
CA ILE A 43 35.95 -40.85 0.15
C ILE A 43 35.81 -40.11 -1.18
N GLU A 44 35.31 -40.77 -2.23
CA GLU A 44 35.20 -40.17 -3.56
C GLU A 44 34.18 -39.04 -3.61
N HIS A 45 33.06 -39.17 -2.88
CA HIS A 45 32.03 -38.12 -2.81
C HIS A 45 32.49 -36.90 -1.99
N HIS A 46 33.29 -37.13 -0.94
CA HIS A 46 33.66 -36.08 0.02
C HIS A 46 35.15 -35.66 -0.05
N LYS A 47 35.89 -36.08 -1.08
CA LYS A 47 37.34 -35.83 -1.20
C LYS A 47 37.73 -34.35 -1.19
N ASN A 48 36.84 -33.48 -1.66
CA ASN A 48 37.07 -32.03 -1.73
C ASN A 48 36.39 -31.26 -0.59
N ASP A 49 35.61 -31.94 0.24
CA ASP A 49 34.77 -31.28 1.25
C ASP A 49 35.58 -30.98 2.52
N TYR A 50 36.75 -31.59 2.70
CA TYR A 50 37.57 -31.38 3.89
C TYR A 50 37.90 -29.89 4.10
N GLY A 51 37.52 -29.34 5.25
CA GLY A 51 37.67 -27.92 5.59
C GLY A 51 36.52 -27.01 5.15
N THR A 52 35.59 -27.50 4.32
CA THR A 52 34.37 -26.80 3.89
C THR A 52 33.09 -27.55 4.30
N ILE A 53 33.22 -28.65 5.06
CA ILE A 53 32.09 -29.37 5.64
C ILE A 53 31.29 -28.41 6.53
N GLY A 54 30.07 -28.08 6.11
CA GLY A 54 29.19 -27.14 6.79
C GLY A 54 29.13 -25.75 6.17
N ASP A 55 30.01 -25.44 5.21
CA ASP A 55 29.89 -24.22 4.42
C ASP A 55 28.69 -24.33 3.48
N PRO A 56 27.89 -23.25 3.35
CA PRO A 56 26.76 -23.25 2.46
C PRO A 56 27.25 -23.44 1.02
N THR A 57 26.70 -24.43 0.34
CA THR A 57 27.02 -24.70 -1.05
C THR A 57 26.68 -23.46 -1.91
N PRO A 58 27.35 -23.25 -3.05
CA PRO A 58 27.05 -22.12 -3.94
C PRO A 58 25.56 -22.04 -4.34
N LYS A 59 24.88 -23.19 -4.42
CA LYS A 59 23.44 -23.28 -4.68
C LYS A 59 22.61 -22.74 -3.50
N GLU A 60 22.94 -23.14 -2.27
CA GLU A 60 22.26 -22.66 -1.06
C GLU A 60 22.46 -21.14 -0.87
N VAL A 61 23.67 -20.63 -1.10
CA VAL A 61 23.94 -19.18 -1.06
C VAL A 61 23.09 -18.44 -2.09
N LYS A 62 22.99 -18.98 -3.32
CA LYS A 62 22.16 -18.38 -4.38
C LYS A 62 20.68 -18.37 -4.00
N LEU A 63 20.18 -19.49 -3.48
CA LEU A 63 18.79 -19.62 -3.03
C LEU A 63 18.48 -18.64 -1.88
N SER A 64 19.39 -18.51 -0.91
CA SER A 64 19.23 -17.59 0.22
C SER A 64 19.13 -16.14 -0.26
N ARG A 65 19.98 -15.74 -1.22
CA ARG A 65 19.91 -14.38 -1.80
C ARG A 65 18.60 -14.14 -2.54
N GLU A 66 18.11 -15.13 -3.28
CA GLU A 66 16.83 -15.02 -3.99
C GLU A 66 15.65 -14.91 -3.02
N LEU A 67 15.65 -15.69 -1.94
CA LEU A 67 14.67 -15.57 -0.85
C LEU A 67 14.70 -14.18 -0.21
N ASP A 68 15.87 -13.64 0.08
CA ASP A 68 16.01 -12.30 0.66
C ASP A 68 15.44 -11.20 -0.26
N LEU A 69 15.71 -11.30 -1.57
CA LEU A 69 15.17 -10.38 -2.56
C LEU A 69 13.66 -10.47 -2.66
N LYS A 70 13.11 -11.70 -2.71
CA LYS A 70 11.66 -11.93 -2.76
C LYS A 70 10.95 -11.46 -1.49
N ASN A 71 11.56 -11.64 -0.32
CA ASN A 71 11.02 -11.14 0.94
C ASN A 71 10.97 -9.61 0.98
N LYS A 72 12.01 -8.93 0.50
CA LYS A 72 12.01 -7.45 0.37
C LYS A 72 10.92 -6.95 -0.58
N GLU A 73 10.75 -7.63 -1.72
CA GLU A 73 9.70 -7.31 -2.70
C GLU A 73 8.30 -7.48 -2.08
N ASN A 74 8.06 -8.59 -1.39
CA ASN A 74 6.80 -8.84 -0.68
C ASN A 74 6.52 -7.79 0.41
N GLN A 75 7.52 -7.38 1.18
CA GLN A 75 7.36 -6.35 2.20
C GLN A 75 6.96 -5.00 1.56
N LYS A 76 7.59 -4.63 0.44
CA LYS A 76 7.26 -3.41 -0.29
C LYS A 76 5.82 -3.45 -0.84
N LEU A 77 5.43 -4.57 -1.46
CA LEU A 77 4.08 -4.75 -2.00
C LEU A 77 3.02 -4.70 -0.90
N LYS A 78 3.30 -5.30 0.27
CA LYS A 78 2.40 -5.23 1.42
C LYS A 78 2.20 -3.79 1.91
N ALA A 79 3.29 -3.03 2.06
CA ALA A 79 3.21 -1.63 2.45
C ALA A 79 2.42 -0.79 1.43
N GLN A 80 2.66 -1.00 0.13
CA GLN A 80 1.91 -0.31 -0.93
C GLN A 80 0.42 -0.65 -0.92
N ARG A 81 0.07 -1.92 -0.70
CA ARG A 81 -1.32 -2.35 -0.58
C ARG A 81 -1.99 -1.70 0.63
N ASP A 82 -1.34 -1.77 1.80
CA ASP A 82 -1.89 -1.19 3.04
C ASP A 82 -2.11 0.33 2.88
N THR A 83 -1.17 1.06 2.26
CA THR A 83 -1.35 2.48 1.91
C THR A 83 -2.51 2.71 0.93
N THR A 84 -2.68 1.82 -0.05
CA THR A 84 -3.75 1.93 -1.05
C THR A 84 -5.12 1.70 -0.42
N ASP A 85 -5.24 0.72 0.47
CA ASP A 85 -6.47 0.40 1.18
C ASP A 85 -6.87 1.55 2.13
N GLU A 86 -5.91 2.11 2.86
CA GLU A 86 -6.13 3.31 3.68
C GLU A 86 -6.57 4.51 2.85
N TYR A 87 -5.92 4.74 1.70
CA TYR A 87 -6.30 5.80 0.79
C TYR A 87 -7.74 5.61 0.28
N ALA A 88 -8.09 4.41 -0.18
CA ALA A 88 -9.43 4.08 -0.65
C ALA A 88 -10.50 4.28 0.45
N ALA A 89 -10.23 3.82 1.67
CA ALA A 89 -11.12 4.01 2.81
C ALA A 89 -11.30 5.51 3.14
N SER A 90 -10.21 6.29 3.09
CA SER A 90 -10.27 7.74 3.34
C SER A 90 -11.10 8.46 2.28
N MET A 91 -10.98 8.06 1.01
CA MET A 91 -11.75 8.62 -0.10
C MET A 91 -13.23 8.28 -0.02
N GLN A 92 -13.56 7.02 0.33
CA GLN A 92 -14.95 6.63 0.58
C GLN A 92 -15.56 7.41 1.75
N LYS A 93 -14.81 7.58 2.85
CA LYS A 93 -15.28 8.37 4.01
C LYS A 93 -15.57 9.82 3.63
N ARG A 94 -14.69 10.45 2.84
CA ARG A 94 -14.89 11.82 2.33
C ARG A 94 -16.11 11.91 1.42
N SER A 95 -16.27 10.94 0.52
CA SER A 95 -17.42 10.87 -0.39
C SER A 95 -18.74 10.74 0.37
N ASN A 96 -18.82 9.81 1.33
CA ASN A 96 -20.00 9.61 2.15
C ASN A 96 -20.35 10.85 2.97
N LYS A 97 -19.34 11.54 3.52
CA LYS A 97 -19.55 12.81 4.21
C LYS A 97 -20.14 13.88 3.28
N ALA A 98 -19.60 14.03 2.07
CA ALA A 98 -20.10 15.02 1.12
C ALA A 98 -21.54 14.73 0.68
N ILE A 99 -21.93 13.45 0.55
CA ILE A 99 -23.32 13.06 0.29
C ILE A 99 -24.22 13.49 1.46
N HIS A 100 -23.80 13.22 2.69
CA HIS A 100 -24.57 13.59 3.88
C HIS A 100 -24.74 15.11 4.01
N ASP A 101 -23.65 15.87 3.90
CA ASP A 101 -23.67 17.34 3.97
C ASP A 101 -24.60 17.93 2.88
N ARG A 102 -24.61 17.34 1.68
CA ARG A 102 -25.51 17.73 0.59
C ARG A 102 -26.97 17.44 0.93
N ASP A 103 -27.26 16.26 1.45
CA ASP A 103 -28.63 15.86 1.78
C ASP A 103 -29.20 16.73 2.92
N GLU A 104 -28.38 17.07 3.91
CA GLU A 104 -28.71 18.02 4.98
C GLU A 104 -28.99 19.43 4.43
N SER A 105 -28.11 19.93 3.56
CA SER A 105 -28.29 21.25 2.91
C SER A 105 -29.57 21.29 2.06
N ASN A 106 -29.86 20.21 1.32
CA ASN A 106 -31.07 20.09 0.52
C ASN A 106 -32.34 20.04 1.37
N TYR A 107 -32.27 19.40 2.54
CA TYR A 107 -33.38 19.38 3.48
C TYR A 107 -33.66 20.79 4.03
N ALA A 108 -32.62 21.49 4.52
CA ALA A 108 -32.75 22.85 5.02
C ALA A 108 -33.29 23.82 3.95
N LEU A 109 -32.84 23.68 2.69
CA LEU A 109 -33.34 24.47 1.58
C LEU A 109 -34.84 24.24 1.34
N LYS A 110 -35.30 22.98 1.39
CA LYS A 110 -36.72 22.64 1.23
C LYS A 110 -37.57 23.26 2.33
N GLU A 111 -37.11 23.21 3.58
CA GLU A 111 -37.81 23.86 4.70
C GLU A 111 -37.92 25.37 4.50
N ALA A 112 -36.82 26.03 4.15
CA ALA A 112 -36.81 27.48 3.89
C ALA A 112 -37.73 27.88 2.73
N LEU A 113 -37.79 27.09 1.67
CA LEU A 113 -38.72 27.33 0.55
C LEU A 113 -40.18 27.21 0.97
N VAL A 114 -40.52 26.19 1.76
CA VAL A 114 -41.88 26.03 2.30
C VAL A 114 -42.26 27.20 3.19
N GLU A 115 -41.33 27.70 4.01
CA GLU A 115 -41.58 28.86 4.86
C GLU A 115 -41.75 30.14 4.05
N ALA A 116 -40.88 30.38 3.06
CA ALA A 116 -40.99 31.51 2.14
C ALA A 116 -42.32 31.51 1.38
N GLU A 117 -42.81 30.34 0.94
CA GLU A 117 -44.13 30.22 0.32
C GLU A 117 -45.27 30.57 1.29
N LYS A 118 -45.18 30.16 2.56
CA LYS A 118 -46.16 30.54 3.60
C LYS A 118 -46.18 32.06 3.78
N TYR A 119 -45.02 32.71 3.88
CA TYR A 119 -44.93 34.16 3.98
C TYR A 119 -45.49 34.86 2.73
N LYS A 120 -45.16 34.37 1.53
CA LYS A 120 -45.69 34.91 0.27
C LYS A 120 -47.23 34.83 0.20
N LYS A 121 -47.82 33.73 0.66
CA LYS A 121 -49.29 33.58 0.76
C LYS A 121 -49.88 34.58 1.75
N ARG A 122 -49.29 34.72 2.94
CA ARG A 122 -49.72 35.71 3.95
C ARG A 122 -49.62 37.15 3.44
N LEU A 123 -48.53 37.48 2.73
CA LEU A 123 -48.32 38.80 2.15
C LEU A 123 -49.40 39.13 1.11
N LYS A 124 -49.69 38.18 0.20
CA LYS A 124 -50.76 38.36 -0.81
C LYS A 124 -52.14 38.58 -0.18
N ILE A 125 -52.43 37.91 0.94
CA ILE A 125 -53.67 38.11 1.70
C ILE A 125 -53.68 39.52 2.31
N ALA A 126 -52.59 39.95 2.95
CA ALA A 126 -52.47 41.28 3.53
C ALA A 126 -52.61 42.39 2.46
N GLU A 127 -51.96 42.25 1.31
CA GLU A 127 -52.10 43.17 0.17
C GLU A 127 -53.54 43.24 -0.34
N SER A 128 -54.25 42.10 -0.41
CA SER A 128 -55.65 42.07 -0.83
C SER A 128 -56.61 42.71 0.19
N LEU A 129 -56.25 42.68 1.48
CA LEU A 129 -57.04 43.29 2.57
C LEU A 129 -56.77 44.79 2.71
N ILE A 130 -55.56 45.24 2.40
CA ILE A 130 -55.16 46.66 2.50
C ILE A 130 -55.76 47.50 1.36
N GLY A 131 -56.25 46.88 0.28
CA GLY A 131 -56.83 47.60 -0.84
C GLY A 131 -55.75 48.37 -1.61
N THR A 132 -55.92 48.48 -2.93
CA THR A 132 -55.01 49.23 -3.79
C THR A 132 -54.99 50.72 -3.45
N GLU A 133 -54.07 51.14 -2.59
CA GLU A 133 -53.52 52.50 -2.58
C GLU A 133 -52.06 52.43 -3.02
N ARG A 134 -51.84 52.50 -4.34
CA ARG A 134 -50.57 53.00 -4.86
C ARG A 134 -50.72 54.52 -4.99
N PRO A 135 -49.99 55.35 -4.24
CA PRO A 135 -49.73 56.69 -4.73
C PRO A 135 -48.84 56.56 -5.97
N LYS A 136 -49.32 57.10 -7.09
CA LYS A 136 -48.45 57.42 -8.23
C LYS A 136 -47.51 58.53 -7.78
N GLU A 137 -46.29 58.21 -7.40
CA GLU A 137 -45.24 59.22 -7.34
C GLU A 137 -44.51 59.27 -8.68
N THR A 138 -44.87 60.28 -9.45
CA THR A 138 -44.04 60.89 -10.48
C THR A 138 -42.95 61.71 -9.78
N VAL A 139 -41.69 61.30 -9.85
CA VAL A 139 -40.55 62.24 -9.75
C VAL A 139 -39.44 61.79 -10.68
N ASP A 140 -39.15 62.67 -11.64
CA ASP A 140 -38.02 62.61 -12.56
C ASP A 140 -36.66 62.71 -11.86
N SER A 141 -35.70 62.01 -12.45
CA SER A 141 -34.28 62.34 -12.58
C SER A 141 -33.46 62.87 -11.39
N SER A 142 -32.33 62.19 -11.23
CA SER A 142 -31.03 62.70 -10.78
C SER A 142 -30.83 62.91 -9.27
N LEU A 143 -29.65 62.48 -8.81
CA LEU A 143 -29.02 62.80 -7.52
C LEU A 143 -29.32 61.88 -6.32
N ILE A 144 -28.78 60.66 -6.38
CA ILE A 144 -28.28 59.94 -5.19
C ILE A 144 -27.04 59.14 -5.63
N ASN A 145 -25.83 59.22 -5.09
CA ASN A 145 -25.00 60.17 -4.33
C ASN A 145 -23.59 59.53 -4.38
N PRO A 146 -22.46 60.25 -4.56
CA PRO A 146 -21.15 59.63 -4.79
C PRO A 146 -20.60 58.79 -3.62
N ILE A 147 -21.21 58.86 -2.43
CA ILE A 147 -20.82 58.10 -1.24
C ILE A 147 -21.11 56.59 -1.39
N PHE A 148 -22.16 56.21 -2.12
CA PHE A 148 -22.51 54.79 -2.30
C PHE A 148 -21.54 54.03 -3.21
N VAL A 149 -20.90 54.71 -4.17
CA VAL A 149 -19.91 54.09 -5.08
C VAL A 149 -18.62 53.72 -4.31
N GLY A 150 -18.26 54.48 -3.28
CA GLY A 150 -17.09 54.22 -2.44
C GLY A 150 -17.21 52.97 -1.55
N LEU A 151 -18.40 52.68 -1.02
CA LEU A 151 -18.62 51.47 -0.21
C LEU A 151 -18.60 50.18 -1.04
N VAL A 152 -19.13 50.22 -2.28
CA VAL A 152 -19.12 49.06 -3.19
C VAL A 152 -17.70 48.72 -3.65
N SER A 153 -16.85 49.74 -3.86
CA SER A 153 -15.47 49.55 -4.30
C SER A 153 -14.55 49.01 -3.20
N ILE A 154 -14.73 49.43 -1.94
CA ILE A 154 -13.99 48.84 -0.80
C ILE A 154 -14.38 47.36 -0.58
N LEU A 155 -15.66 47.02 -0.71
CA LEU A 155 -16.12 45.64 -0.58
C LEU A 155 -15.55 44.73 -1.68
N ALA A 156 -15.45 45.24 -2.92
CA ALA A 156 -14.87 44.49 -4.03
C ALA A 156 -13.37 44.21 -3.84
N VAL A 157 -12.58 45.16 -3.31
CA VAL A 157 -11.14 44.94 -3.05
C VAL A 157 -10.92 43.93 -1.93
N VAL A 158 -11.76 43.91 -0.88
CA VAL A 158 -11.65 42.91 0.20
C VAL A 158 -12.04 41.50 -0.26
N VAL A 159 -13.03 41.39 -1.16
CA VAL A 159 -13.50 40.10 -1.67
C VAL A 159 -12.58 39.54 -2.75
N PHE A 160 -12.05 40.37 -3.66
CA PHE A 160 -11.19 39.91 -4.76
C PHE A 160 -9.68 39.98 -4.44
N GLY A 161 -9.23 40.87 -3.56
CA GLY A 161 -7.81 41.01 -3.20
C GLY A 161 -7.25 39.87 -2.35
N LYS A 162 -8.10 38.99 -1.79
CA LYS A 162 -7.68 37.78 -1.04
C LYS A 162 -7.54 36.52 -1.90
N THR A 163 -7.70 36.63 -3.22
CA THR A 163 -7.57 35.49 -4.16
C THR A 163 -6.50 35.72 -5.23
N LEU A 164 -5.44 36.44 -4.88
CA LEU A 164 -4.17 36.46 -5.63
C LEU A 164 -3.01 36.57 -4.63
N ASP A 165 -2.80 35.50 -3.86
CA ASP A 165 -1.49 35.11 -3.30
C ASP A 165 -1.46 33.57 -3.26
#